data_AF-A0A4Q1DBZ9-F1
#
_entry.id   AF-A0A4Q1DBZ9-F1
#
_cell.length_a   1.000
_cell.length_b   1.000
_cell.length_c   1.000
_cell.angle_alpha   90.00
_cell.angle_beta   90.00
_cell.angle_gamma   90.00
#
_symmetry.space_group_name_H-M   'P 1'
#
loop_
_entity.id
_entity.type
_entity.pdbx_description
1 polymer ?
#
loop_
_entity_poly.entity_id
_entity_poly.type
_entity_poly.pdbx_seq_one_letter_code
_entity_poly.pdbx_strand_id
1 'polypeptide(L)'
;MSRKSKEEIVAYFKSEKGLNKLYIVKQGLETGTIKTLAQIFAIVAKSNIQNLLGGEFYAFDKKIEDPGRFSYNETEVLAAFFDVKYEVMHGFIRQNMVKAKSKRKPRS
;
A
#
# COMPACT_ATOMS: atom_id res chain seq x y z
N MET A 1 16.99 14.72 1.28
CA MET A 1 16.10 14.38 2.42
C MET A 1 16.50 13.00 2.91
N SER A 2 16.85 12.86 4.20
CA SER A 2 17.22 11.57 4.79
C SER A 2 16.04 10.60 4.72
N ARG A 3 16.28 9.35 4.31
CA ARG A 3 15.25 8.30 4.31
C ARG A 3 14.92 7.97 5.76
N LYS A 4 13.64 8.08 6.14
CA LYS A 4 13.19 7.67 7.48
C LYS A 4 13.43 6.17 7.67
N SER A 5 14.00 5.78 8.81
CA SER A 5 14.18 4.38 9.15
C SER A 5 12.82 3.69 9.36
N LYS A 6 12.81 2.35 9.34
CA LYS A 6 11.58 1.58 9.59
C LYS A 6 11.03 1.86 10.98
N GLU A 7 11.93 2.03 11.96
CA GLU A 7 11.63 2.33 13.36
C GLU A 7 10.99 3.71 13.49
N GLU A 8 11.51 4.72 12.78
CA GLU A 8 10.95 6.09 12.78
C GLU A 8 9.55 6.14 12.15
N ILE A 9 9.32 5.34 11.11
CA ILE A 9 8.00 5.22 10.47
C ILE A 9 7.02 4.60 11.47
N VAL A 10 7.37 3.47 12.08
CA VAL A 10 6.53 2.81 13.08
C VAL A 10 6.28 3.74 14.28
N ALA A 11 7.28 4.46 14.76
CA ALA A 11 7.13 5.43 15.84
C ALA A 11 6.16 6.56 15.48
N TYR A 12 6.25 7.11 14.27
CA TYR A 12 5.29 8.11 13.79
C TYR A 12 3.86 7.55 13.75
N PHE A 13 3.69 6.31 13.30
CA PHE A 13 2.38 5.67 13.20
C PHE A 13 1.80 5.21 14.55
N LYS A 14 2.59 5.26 15.63
CA LYS A 14 2.12 5.17 17.02
C LYS A 14 1.61 6.50 17.60
N SER A 15 1.90 7.64 16.96
CA SER A 15 1.33 8.93 17.36
C SER A 15 -0.15 9.04 17.00
N GLU A 16 -0.89 9.90 17.68
CA GLU A 16 -2.32 10.14 17.39
C GLU A 16 -2.59 10.49 15.92
N LYS A 17 -1.76 11.36 15.33
CA LYS A 17 -1.83 11.72 13.90
C LYS A 17 -1.59 10.52 12.99
N GLY A 18 -0.66 9.65 13.38
CA GLY A 18 -0.34 8.42 12.66
C GLY A 18 -1.48 7.40 12.73
N LEU A 19 -2.01 7.17 13.93
CA LEU A 19 -3.13 6.27 14.17
C LEU A 19 -4.38 6.69 13.39
N ASN A 20 -4.69 7.99 13.36
CA ASN A 20 -5.83 8.50 12.57
C ASN A 20 -5.64 8.17 11.07
N LYS A 21 -4.44 8.36 10.53
CA LYS A 21 -4.15 7.99 9.13
C LYS A 21 -4.33 6.49 8.87
N LEU A 22 -3.85 5.63 9.77
CA LEU A 22 -4.04 4.18 9.64
C LEU A 22 -5.52 3.82 9.71
N TYR A 23 -6.27 4.43 10.64
CA TYR A 23 -7.70 4.22 10.77
C TYR A 23 -8.48 4.59 9.51
N ILE A 24 -8.17 5.75 8.90
CA ILE A 24 -8.80 6.16 7.64
C ILE A 24 -8.50 5.15 6.52
N VAL A 25 -7.25 4.68 6.42
CA VAL A 25 -6.90 3.68 5.39
C VAL A 25 -7.59 2.35 5.67
N LYS A 26 -7.57 1.87 6.91
CA LYS A 26 -8.25 0.64 7.35
C LYS A 26 -9.72 0.67 6.96
N GLN A 27 -10.46 1.67 7.44
CA GLN A 27 -11.87 1.84 7.14
C GLN A 27 -12.09 1.96 5.63
N GLY A 28 -11.22 2.68 4.93
CA GLY A 28 -11.32 2.84 3.49
C GLY A 28 -11.18 1.54 2.71
N LEU A 29 -10.28 0.66 3.15
CA LEU A 29 -10.07 -0.66 2.55
C LEU A 29 -11.22 -1.63 2.88
N GLU A 30 -11.68 -1.65 4.13
CA GLU A 30 -12.77 -2.53 4.58
C GLU A 30 -14.12 -2.17 3.96
N THR A 31 -14.40 -0.87 3.80
CA THR A 31 -15.64 -0.36 3.18
C THR A 31 -15.59 -0.30 1.66
N GLY A 32 -14.41 -0.51 1.06
CA GLY A 32 -14.20 -0.40 -0.39
C GLY A 32 -14.27 1.04 -0.94
N THR A 33 -14.15 2.06 -0.09
CA THR A 33 -14.08 3.47 -0.51
C THR A 33 -12.69 3.83 -1.05
N ILE A 34 -11.63 3.21 -0.51
CA ILE A 34 -10.29 3.22 -1.10
C ILE A 34 -10.19 2.08 -2.12
N LYS A 35 -10.10 2.45 -3.39
CA LYS A 35 -10.10 1.53 -4.54
C LYS A 35 -8.80 1.51 -5.32
N THR A 36 -7.87 2.41 -5.00
CA THR A 36 -6.60 2.59 -5.73
C THR A 36 -5.42 2.84 -4.79
N LEU A 37 -4.22 2.43 -5.20
CA LEU A 37 -2.98 2.71 -4.47
C LEU A 37 -2.72 4.22 -4.34
N ALA A 38 -3.12 5.02 -5.33
CA ALA A 38 -2.99 6.48 -5.29
C ALA A 38 -3.77 7.11 -4.12
N GLN A 39 -4.95 6.58 -3.78
CA GLN A 39 -5.73 7.05 -2.63
C GLN A 39 -5.03 6.72 -1.30
N ILE A 40 -4.36 5.57 -1.20
CA ILE A 40 -3.51 5.26 -0.04
C ILE A 40 -2.36 6.26 0.04
N PHE A 41 -1.72 6.56 -1.10
CA PHE A 41 -0.58 7.49 -1.15
C PHE A 41 -0.95 8.95 -0.85
N ALA A 42 -2.22 9.33 -1.00
CA ALA A 42 -2.73 10.63 -0.56
C ALA A 42 -2.77 10.77 0.97
N ILE A 43 -2.85 9.65 1.71
CA ILE A 43 -2.95 9.61 3.17
C ILE A 43 -1.60 9.30 3.80
N VAL A 44 -0.92 8.28 3.26
CA VAL A 44 0.37 7.77 3.73
C VAL A 44 1.41 7.96 2.64
N ALA A 45 2.50 8.66 2.95
CA ALA A 45 3.55 8.92 1.98
C ALA A 45 4.09 7.62 1.37
N LYS A 46 4.19 7.59 0.04
CA LYS A 46 4.72 6.47 -0.75
C LYS A 46 6.07 5.95 -0.22
N SER A 47 6.97 6.86 0.16
CA SER A 47 8.28 6.55 0.72
C SER A 47 8.22 5.75 2.02
N ASN A 48 7.19 5.95 2.85
CA ASN A 48 7.03 5.22 4.10
C ASN A 48 6.70 3.75 3.82
N ILE A 49 5.80 3.51 2.86
CA ILE A 49 5.40 2.15 2.46
C ILE A 49 6.58 1.44 1.79
N GLN A 50 7.30 2.16 0.92
CA GLN A 50 8.51 1.61 0.31
C GLN A 50 9.55 1.18 1.35
N ASN A 51 9.85 2.05 2.32
CA ASN A 51 10.82 1.77 3.37
C ASN A 51 10.35 0.63 4.29
N LEU A 52 9.04 0.52 4.53
CA LEU A 52 8.45 -0.57 5.32
C LEU A 52 8.69 -1.95 4.67
N LEU A 53 8.56 -2.02 3.34
CA LEU A 53 8.74 -3.24 2.56
C LEU A 53 10.21 -3.59 2.28
N GLY A 54 11.14 -2.69 2.59
CA GLY A 54 12.58 -2.90 2.37
C GLY A 54 12.97 -3.03 0.89
N GLY A 55 12.11 -2.58 -0.03
CA GLY A 55 12.32 -2.72 -1.47
C GLY A 55 13.15 -1.58 -2.07
N GLU A 56 13.92 -1.90 -3.12
CA GLU A 56 14.54 -0.87 -3.96
C GLU A 56 13.49 0.01 -4.64
N PHE A 57 13.80 1.31 -4.80
CA PHE A 57 12.87 2.32 -5.33
C PHE A 57 12.28 1.93 -6.68
N TYR A 58 13.14 1.46 -7.58
CA TYR A 58 12.73 1.06 -8.92
C TYR A 58 11.84 -0.20 -8.92
N ALA A 59 12.09 -1.14 -8.01
CA ALA A 59 11.26 -2.33 -7.87
C ALA A 59 9.87 -1.97 -7.31
N PHE A 60 9.80 -1.00 -6.39
CA PHE A 60 8.54 -0.57 -5.80
C PHE A 60 7.65 0.19 -6.80
N ASP A 61 8.23 1.03 -7.66
CA ASP A 61 7.48 1.72 -8.71
C ASP A 61 6.83 0.74 -9.69
N LYS A 62 7.58 -0.29 -10.10
CA LYS A 62 7.04 -1.37 -10.94
C LYS A 62 5.92 -2.15 -10.24
N LYS A 63 5.97 -2.31 -8.92
CA LYS A 63 4.89 -2.96 -8.14
C LYS A 63 3.65 -2.09 -8.05
N ILE A 64 3.78 -0.77 -8.04
CA ILE A 64 2.63 0.13 -8.09
C ILE A 64 1.95 0.07 -9.46
N GLU A 65 2.74 0.06 -10.53
CA GLU A 65 2.23 -0.06 -11.90
C GLU A 65 1.64 -1.44 -12.21
N ASP A 66 2.24 -2.48 -11.63
CA ASP A 66 1.80 -3.87 -11.75
C ASP A 66 1.69 -4.52 -10.36
N PRO A 67 0.55 -4.31 -9.67
CA PRO A 67 0.33 -4.82 -8.32
C PRO A 67 0.43 -6.33 -8.18
N GLY A 68 0.39 -7.10 -9.27
CA GLY A 68 0.66 -8.54 -9.24
C GLY A 68 2.08 -8.92 -8.82
N ARG A 69 2.99 -7.94 -8.74
CA ARG A 69 4.39 -8.12 -8.31
C ARG A 69 4.60 -7.98 -6.79
N PHE A 70 3.56 -7.61 -6.03
CA PHE A 70 3.63 -7.70 -4.58
C PHE A 70 3.70 -9.17 -4.17
N SER A 71 4.72 -9.52 -3.38
CA SER A 71 4.85 -10.86 -2.85
C SER A 71 3.81 -11.12 -1.75
N TYR A 72 3.65 -12.39 -1.39
CA TYR A 72 2.84 -12.80 -0.25
C TYR A 72 3.29 -12.08 1.04
N ASN A 73 4.58 -12.14 1.36
CA ASN A 73 5.14 -11.49 2.56
C ASN A 73 4.94 -9.97 2.55
N GLU A 74 5.08 -9.32 1.39
CA GLU A 74 4.84 -7.87 1.29
C GLU A 74 3.37 -7.55 1.52
N THR A 75 2.47 -8.39 1.02
CA THR A 75 1.03 -8.25 1.23
C THR A 75 0.67 -8.43 2.72
N GLU A 76 1.27 -9.40 3.41
CA GLU A 76 1.11 -9.57 4.86
C GLU A 76 1.63 -8.37 5.65
N VAL A 77 2.81 -7.85 5.29
CA VAL A 77 3.38 -6.66 5.95
C VAL A 77 2.48 -5.43 5.77
N LEU A 78 1.91 -5.23 4.57
CA LEU A 78 0.93 -4.16 4.35
C LEU A 78 -0.35 -4.38 5.14
N ALA A 79 -0.87 -5.61 5.18
CA ALA A 79 -2.07 -5.95 5.92
C ALA A 79 -1.89 -5.67 7.42
N ALA A 80 -0.78 -6.12 8.00
CA ALA A 80 -0.42 -5.85 9.39
C ALA A 80 -0.23 -4.35 9.66
N PHE A 81 0.41 -3.63 8.74
CA PHE A 81 0.65 -2.20 8.91
C PHE A 81 -0.63 -1.35 8.88
N PHE A 82 -1.57 -1.70 8.00
CA PHE A 82 -2.87 -1.04 7.92
C PHE A 82 -3.92 -1.64 8.86
N ASP A 83 -3.56 -2.63 9.67
CA ASP A 83 -4.44 -3.33 10.61
C ASP A 83 -5.72 -3.87 9.94
N VAL A 84 -5.55 -4.49 8.77
CA VAL A 84 -6.61 -5.17 8.01
C VAL A 84 -6.29 -6.64 7.86
N LYS A 85 -7.33 -7.47 7.63
CA LYS A 85 -7.14 -8.89 7.31
C LYS A 85 -6.37 -9.05 6.00
N TYR A 86 -5.57 -10.11 5.90
CA TYR A 86 -4.79 -10.43 4.70
C TYR A 86 -5.68 -10.48 3.45
N GLU A 87 -6.86 -11.09 3.55
CA GLU A 87 -7.80 -11.25 2.43
C GLU A 87 -8.29 -9.92 1.88
N VAL A 88 -8.47 -8.91 2.74
CA VAL A 88 -8.86 -7.55 2.35
C VAL A 88 -7.74 -6.91 1.54
N MET A 89 -6.51 -6.97 2.04
CA MET A 89 -5.34 -6.40 1.36
C MET A 89 -5.04 -7.13 0.05
N HIS A 90 -5.05 -8.45 0.06
CA HIS A 90 -4.85 -9.29 -1.12
C HIS A 90 -5.95 -9.05 -2.16
N GLY A 91 -7.21 -8.94 -1.74
CA GLY A 91 -8.33 -8.58 -2.60
C GLY A 91 -8.14 -7.22 -3.26
N PHE A 92 -7.72 -6.22 -2.47
CA PHE A 92 -7.41 -4.87 -2.96
C PHE A 92 -6.28 -4.89 -4.01
N ILE A 93 -5.16 -5.57 -3.72
CA ILE A 93 -4.02 -5.72 -4.66
C ILE A 93 -4.49 -6.40 -5.94
N ARG A 94 -5.24 -7.49 -5.84
CA ARG A 94 -5.77 -8.24 -6.99
C ARG A 94 -6.68 -7.37 -7.85
N GLN A 95 -7.58 -6.59 -7.26
CA GLN A 95 -8.43 -5.66 -8.01
C GLN A 95 -7.62 -4.60 -8.76
N ASN A 96 -6.58 -4.05 -8.13
CA ASN A 96 -5.70 -3.07 -8.77
C ASN A 96 -4.86 -3.71 -9.89
N MET A 97 -4.40 -4.95 -9.72
CA MET A 97 -3.74 -5.73 -10.79
C MET A 97 -4.66 -5.92 -12.00
N VAL A 98 -5.92 -6.33 -11.79
CA VAL A 98 -6.89 -6.52 -12.88
C VAL A 98 -7.12 -5.22 -13.65
N LYS A 99 -7.27 -4.10 -12.93
CA LYS A 99 -7.41 -2.76 -13.54
C LYS A 99 -6.17 -2.36 -14.33
N ALA A 100 -4.98 -2.60 -13.80
CA ALA A 100 -3.72 -2.30 -14.49
C ALA A 100 -3.57 -3.12 -15.79
N LYS A 101 -3.90 -4.42 -15.76
CA LYS A 101 -3.90 -5.28 -16.95
C LYS A 101 -4.93 -4.85 -17.99
N SER A 102 -6.12 -4.44 -17.58
CA SER A 102 -7.17 -3.94 -18.47
C SER A 102 -6.72 -2.69 -19.24
N LYS A 103 -6.04 -1.75 -18.57
CA LYS A 103 -5.50 -0.53 -19.21
C LYS A 103 -4.38 -0.80 -20.21
N ARG A 104 -3.67 -1.93 -20.10
CA ARG A 104 -2.55 -2.30 -20.98
C ARG A 104 -2.98 -2.99 -22.28
N LYS A 105 -4.22 -3.49 -22.38
CA LYS A 105 -4.71 -4.01 -23.66
C LYS A 105 -5.03 -2.81 -24.57
N PRO A 106 -4.38 -2.70 -25.76
CA PRO A 106 -4.89 -1.80 -26.77
C PRO A 106 -6.31 -2.26 -27.10
N ARG A 107 -7.27 -1.35 -27.13
CA ARG A 107 -8.51 -1.59 -27.87
C ARG A 107 -8.04 -1.80 -29.33
N SER A 108 -8.00 -3.06 -29.74
CA SER A 108 -7.87 -3.46 -31.14
C SER A 108 -9.26 -3.53 -31.73
#